data_AF-W2D0I4-F1
#
_entry.id   AF-W2D0I4-F1
#
_cell.length_a   1.000
_cell.length_b   1.000
_cell.length_c   1.000
_cell.angle_alpha   90.00
_cell.angle_beta   90.00
_cell.angle_gamma   90.00
#
_symmetry.space_group_name_H-M   'P 1'
#
loop_
_entity.id
_entity.type
_entity.pdbx_description
1 polymer ?
#
loop_
_entity_poly.entity_id
_entity_poly.type
_entity_poly.pdbx_seq_one_letter_code
_entity_poly.pdbx_strand_id
1 'polypeptide(L)'
;SLVRYGITIIGIVLLFLFVIAYFLPYKQVYSGVATIREMEPGNPADSVETTILLRFETKRMNEAEDEQIDIQTPKGSIEGQLMALSSVRDTLERQEARCRFKTTDIHAMEHQTVDFRI
;
A
#
# COMPACT_ATOMS: atom_id res chain seq x y z
N SER A 1 36.83 39.59 -2.64
CA SER A 1 36.19 38.47 -3.35
C SER A 1 35.15 37.71 -2.53
N LEU A 2 34.32 38.38 -1.72
CA LEU A 2 33.31 37.73 -0.86
C LEU A 2 32.15 37.12 -1.67
N VAL A 3 31.76 37.79 -2.76
CA VAL A 3 30.64 37.41 -3.63
C VAL A 3 30.88 36.08 -4.35
N ARG A 4 32.13 35.77 -4.71
CA ARG A 4 32.51 34.49 -5.35
C ARG A 4 32.40 33.30 -4.39
N TYR A 5 32.73 33.49 -3.11
CA TYR A 5 32.58 32.43 -2.12
C TYR A 5 31.11 32.21 -1.72
N GLY A 6 30.32 33.30 -1.67
CA GLY A 6 28.88 33.21 -1.42
C GLY A 6 28.16 32.37 -2.47
N ILE A 7 28.41 32.63 -3.76
CA ILE A 7 27.74 31.89 -4.84
C ILE A 7 28.17 30.41 -4.89
N THR A 8 29.43 30.09 -4.59
CA THR A 8 29.89 28.69 -4.53
C THR A 8 29.22 27.92 -3.40
N ILE A 9 29.03 28.55 -2.23
CA ILE A 9 28.37 27.90 -1.10
C ILE A 9 26.90 27.63 -1.42
N ILE A 10 26.20 28.60 -2.00
CA ILE A 10 24.80 28.44 -2.41
C ILE A 10 24.68 27.31 -3.45
N GLY A 11 25.56 27.28 -4.44
CA GLY A 11 25.59 26.23 -5.46
C GLY A 11 25.80 24.83 -4.87
N ILE A 12 26.74 24.71 -3.92
CA ILE A 12 27.00 23.44 -3.22
C ILE A 12 25.76 23.00 -2.43
N VAL A 13 25.14 23.91 -1.66
CA VAL A 13 23.95 23.58 -0.85
C VAL A 13 22.78 23.15 -1.73
N LEU A 14 22.53 23.85 -2.84
CA LEU A 14 21.49 23.48 -3.79
C LEU A 14 21.73 22.11 -4.42
N LEU A 15 22.99 21.80 -4.76
CA LEU A 15 23.36 20.51 -5.33
C LEU A 15 23.15 19.37 -4.31
N PHE A 16 23.50 19.58 -3.05
CA PHE A 16 23.21 18.60 -1.98
C PHE A 16 21.72 18.41 -1.75
N LEU A 17 20.93 19.48 -1.72
CA LEU A 17 19.47 19.39 -1.59
C LEU A 17 18.87 18.59 -2.75
N PHE A 18 19.35 18.83 -3.97
CA PHE A 18 18.88 18.11 -5.16
C PHE A 18 19.22 16.62 -5.09
N VAL A 19 20.44 16.26 -4.68
CA VAL A 19 20.85 14.87 -4.47
C VAL A 19 19.95 14.20 -3.43
N ILE A 20 19.72 14.85 -2.28
CA ILE A 20 18.84 14.31 -1.24
C ILE A 20 17.43 14.09 -1.79
N ALA A 21 16.84 15.09 -2.45
CA ALA A 21 15.50 14.97 -3.03
C ALA A 21 15.41 13.87 -4.11
N TYR A 22 16.48 13.69 -4.90
CA TYR A 22 16.56 12.62 -5.90
C TYR A 22 16.63 11.23 -5.26
N PHE A 23 17.41 11.09 -4.18
CA PHE A 23 17.60 9.83 -3.46
C PHE A 23 16.55 9.56 -2.38
N LEU A 24 15.59 10.45 -2.15
CA LEU A 24 14.51 10.24 -1.20
C LEU A 24 13.30 9.70 -1.95
N PRO A 25 13.16 8.36 -2.12
CA PRO A 25 11.97 7.80 -2.72
C PRO A 25 10.78 8.15 -1.82
N TYR A 26 9.92 9.02 -2.32
CA TYR A 26 8.69 9.39 -1.63
C TYR A 26 7.71 8.22 -1.73
N LYS A 27 7.78 7.29 -0.77
CA LYS A 27 6.77 6.24 -0.62
C LYS A 27 5.47 6.88 -0.12
N GLN A 28 4.46 6.85 -0.97
CA GLN A 28 3.11 7.29 -0.59
C GLN A 28 2.50 6.19 0.26
N VAL A 29 2.15 6.53 1.49
CA VAL A 29 1.40 5.63 2.36
C VAL A 29 -0.07 5.79 2.01
N TYR A 30 -0.72 4.69 1.64
CA TYR A 30 -2.14 4.64 1.33
C TYR A 30 -2.87 3.99 2.50
N SER A 31 -3.92 4.66 3.00
CA SER A 31 -4.78 4.12 4.05
C SER A 31 -6.22 4.05 3.57
N GLY A 32 -6.96 3.10 4.13
CA GLY A 32 -8.37 2.97 3.84
C GLY A 32 -9.02 1.80 4.54
N VAL A 33 -10.21 1.47 4.06
CA VAL A 33 -11.05 0.40 4.59
C VAL A 33 -11.09 -0.75 3.60
N ALA A 34 -10.74 -1.95 4.05
CA ALA A 34 -10.75 -3.19 3.29
C ALA A 34 -11.95 -4.04 3.70
N THR A 35 -12.72 -4.51 2.70
CA THR A 35 -13.77 -5.51 2.90
C THR A 35 -13.35 -6.82 2.24
N ILE A 36 -13.14 -7.85 3.04
CA ILE A 36 -12.74 -9.18 2.54
C ILE A 36 -13.98 -9.88 1.99
N ARG A 37 -13.98 -10.21 0.69
CA ARG A 37 -15.02 -11.07 0.11
C ARG A 37 -14.67 -12.54 0.33
N GLU A 38 -15.71 -13.36 0.36
CA GLU A 38 -15.69 -14.81 0.60
C GLU A 38 -14.54 -15.50 -0.13
N MET A 39 -13.83 -16.37 0.59
CA MET A 39 -12.64 -17.04 0.06
C MET A 39 -13.07 -18.30 -0.69
N GLU A 40 -12.62 -18.45 -1.93
CA GLU A 40 -12.71 -19.77 -2.58
C GLU A 40 -11.78 -20.73 -1.82
N PRO A 41 -12.28 -21.86 -1.31
CA PRO A 41 -11.48 -22.84 -0.57
C PRO A 41 -10.65 -23.66 -1.57
N GLY A 42 -9.68 -23.00 -2.19
CA GLY A 42 -8.81 -23.57 -3.21
C GLY A 42 -7.44 -23.91 -2.64
N ASN A 43 -7.29 -25.18 -2.22
CA ASN A 43 -6.02 -25.86 -1.95
C ASN A 43 -5.31 -25.52 -0.60
N PRO A 44 -4.82 -26.52 0.16
CA PRO A 44 -4.02 -26.31 1.36
C PRO A 44 -2.59 -25.94 0.97
N ALA A 45 -2.41 -24.75 0.40
CA ALA A 45 -1.11 -24.10 0.32
C ALA A 45 -0.95 -23.16 1.52
N ASP A 46 0.29 -22.89 1.93
CA ASP A 46 0.61 -21.99 3.05
C ASP A 46 0.13 -20.53 2.85
N SER A 47 -0.34 -20.20 1.63
CA SER A 47 -0.88 -18.89 1.27
C SER A 47 -2.20 -19.03 0.48
N VAL A 48 -3.21 -18.25 0.85
CA VAL A 48 -4.48 -18.12 0.12
C VAL A 48 -4.48 -16.82 -0.67
N GLU A 49 -4.90 -16.89 -1.92
CA GLU A 49 -5.20 -15.72 -2.73
C GLU A 49 -6.67 -15.36 -2.53
N THR A 50 -6.94 -14.14 -2.11
CA THR A 50 -8.29 -13.63 -1.91
C THR A 50 -8.52 -12.33 -2.67
N THR A 51 -9.77 -12.07 -3.01
CA THR A 51 -10.18 -10.80 -3.60
C THR A 51 -10.78 -9.92 -2.50
N ILE A 52 -10.13 -8.79 -2.23
CA ILE A 52 -10.54 -7.82 -1.22
C ILE A 52 -11.00 -6.55 -1.93
N LEU A 53 -12.06 -5.94 -1.42
CA LEU A 53 -12.48 -4.61 -1.85
C LEU A 53 -11.78 -3.56 -0.99
N LEU A 54 -10.89 -2.77 -1.59
CA LEU A 54 -10.21 -1.66 -0.95
C LEU A 54 -10.94 -0.34 -1.21
N ARG A 55 -11.26 0.40 -0.16
CA ARG A 55 -11.75 1.78 -0.23
C ARG A 55 -10.69 2.71 0.33
N PHE A 56 -9.99 3.42 -0.54
CA PHE A 56 -8.99 4.40 -0.16
C PHE A 56 -9.65 5.68 0.40
N GLU A 57 -9.12 6.24 1.50
CA GLU A 57 -9.68 7.45 2.11
C GLU A 57 -9.28 8.74 1.40
N THR A 58 -8.03 8.85 0.98
CA THR A 58 -7.45 10.11 0.48
C THR A 58 -6.97 9.99 -0.95
N LYS A 59 -5.91 9.23 -1.18
CA LYS A 59 -5.27 9.13 -2.49
C LYS A 59 -5.54 7.76 -3.10
N ARG A 60 -5.97 7.76 -4.36
CA ARG A 60 -6.16 6.52 -5.11
C ARG A 60 -4.80 5.95 -5.49
N MET A 61 -4.69 4.64 -5.41
CA MET A 61 -3.63 3.91 -6.06
C MET A 61 -4.13 3.48 -7.44
N ASN A 62 -3.37 3.79 -8.49
CA ASN A 62 -3.76 3.47 -9.87
C ASN A 62 -3.20 2.12 -10.31
N GLU A 63 -2.00 1.78 -9.85
CA GLU A 63 -1.31 0.53 -10.11
C GLU A 63 -0.62 0.12 -8.81
N ALA A 64 -0.78 -1.14 -8.44
CA ALA A 64 -0.02 -1.76 -7.40
C ALA A 64 0.20 -3.21 -7.79
N GLU A 65 1.48 -3.56 -7.86
CA GLU A 65 1.95 -4.87 -8.24
C GLU A 65 3.04 -5.22 -7.24
N ASP A 66 2.83 -6.30 -6.49
CA ASP A 66 3.77 -6.80 -5.48
C ASP A 66 4.04 -5.84 -4.30
N GLU A 67 3.04 -5.03 -3.92
CA GLU A 67 3.18 -4.10 -2.79
C GLU A 67 2.78 -4.77 -1.47
N GLN A 68 3.49 -4.48 -0.38
CA GLN A 68 3.16 -5.03 0.93
C GLN A 68 1.94 -4.30 1.51
N ILE A 69 0.90 -5.04 1.86
CA ILE A 69 -0.32 -4.51 2.48
C ILE A 69 -0.40 -5.00 3.92
N ASP A 70 -0.56 -4.08 4.86
CA ASP A 70 -0.78 -4.38 6.27
C ASP A 70 -2.25 -4.13 6.61
N ILE A 71 -2.93 -5.15 7.13
CA ILE A 71 -4.31 -5.06 7.56
C ILE A 71 -4.35 -5.00 9.08
N GLN A 72 -4.90 -3.91 9.61
CA GLN A 72 -5.06 -3.74 11.05
C GLN A 72 -6.36 -4.40 11.52
N THR A 73 -6.23 -5.32 12.47
CA THR A 73 -7.38 -5.96 13.12
C THR A 73 -7.38 -5.68 14.62
N PRO A 74 -8.53 -5.83 15.29
CA PRO A 74 -8.60 -5.74 16.75
C PRO A 74 -7.71 -6.76 17.49
N LYS A 75 -7.27 -7.83 16.80
CA LYS A 75 -6.43 -8.90 17.35
C LYS A 75 -4.94 -8.76 16.98
N GLY A 76 -4.58 -7.80 16.11
CA GLY A 76 -3.21 -7.59 15.63
C GLY A 76 -3.15 -7.11 14.18
N SER A 77 -1.94 -6.77 13.71
CA SER A 77 -1.68 -6.45 12.30
C SER A 77 -1.37 -7.73 11.52
N ILE A 78 -1.92 -7.85 10.31
CA ILE A 78 -1.69 -8.97 9.40
C ILE A 78 -1.06 -8.43 8.13
N GLU A 79 0.16 -8.88 7.86
CA GLU A 79 0.87 -8.56 6.64
C GLU A 79 0.43 -9.50 5.51
N GLY A 80 0.20 -8.90 4.34
CA GLY A 80 -0.04 -9.59 3.09
C GLY A 80 0.63 -8.89 1.92
N GLN A 81 0.40 -9.44 0.73
CA GLN A 81 0.99 -8.95 -0.51
C GLN A 81 -0.12 -8.63 -1.50
N LEU A 82 -0.18 -7.38 -1.94
CA LEU A 82 -1.08 -6.93 -2.99
C LEU A 82 -0.51 -7.35 -4.35
N MET A 83 -1.15 -8.31 -4.99
CA MET A 83 -0.71 -8.86 -6.27
C MET A 83 -1.20 -8.01 -7.44
N ALA A 84 -2.44 -7.56 -7.38
CA ALA A 84 -3.02 -6.71 -8.42
C ALA A 84 -4.13 -5.83 -7.86
N LEU A 85 -4.24 -4.61 -8.38
CA LEU A 85 -5.34 -3.69 -8.08
C LEU A 85 -6.15 -3.41 -9.35
N SER A 86 -7.47 -3.56 -9.27
CA SER A 86 -8.40 -3.17 -10.31
C SER A 86 -8.47 -1.64 -10.42
N SER A 87 -8.34 -1.14 -11.64
CA SER A 87 -8.54 0.27 -11.98
C SER A 87 -10.02 0.67 -12.01
N VAL A 88 -10.94 -0.31 -11.95
CA VAL A 88 -12.39 -0.10 -11.97
C VAL A 88 -12.92 0.07 -10.55
N ARG A 89 -13.74 1.11 -10.34
CA ARG A 89 -14.47 1.32 -9.08
C ARG A 89 -15.88 0.78 -9.16
N ASP A 90 -16.33 0.20 -8.06
CA ASP A 90 -17.73 -0.05 -7.81
C ASP A 90 -18.46 1.27 -7.49
N THR A 91 -19.79 1.23 -7.51
CA THR A 91 -20.74 2.29 -7.12
C THR A 91 -20.50 2.87 -5.72
N LEU A 92 -19.79 2.14 -4.85
CA LEU A 92 -19.40 2.54 -3.50
C LEU A 92 -17.95 3.06 -3.40
N GLU A 93 -17.33 3.41 -4.53
CA GLU A 93 -15.94 3.87 -4.64
C GLU A 93 -14.89 2.85 -4.17
N ARG A 94 -15.25 1.57 -4.14
CA ARG A 94 -14.38 0.46 -3.77
C ARG A 94 -13.66 -0.07 -5.01
N GLN A 95 -12.38 -0.40 -4.88
CA GLN A 95 -11.58 -1.06 -5.92
C GLN A 95 -11.34 -2.51 -5.53
N GLU A 96 -11.50 -3.42 -6.48
CA GLU A 96 -11.14 -4.82 -6.27
C GLU A 96 -9.62 -4.97 -6.27
N ALA A 97 -9.09 -5.67 -5.27
CA ALA A 97 -7.69 -5.94 -5.09
C ALA A 97 -7.49 -7.44 -4.89
N ARG A 98 -6.58 -8.03 -5.66
CA ARG A 98 -6.13 -9.42 -5.46
C ARG A 98 -4.96 -9.38 -4.50
N CYS A 99 -5.14 -9.99 -3.35
CA CYS A 99 -4.16 -9.98 -2.29
C CYS A 99 -3.87 -11.43 -1.84
N ARG A 100 -2.61 -11.69 -1.47
CA ARG A 100 -2.16 -12.97 -0.93
C ARG A 100 -1.87 -12.82 0.56
N PHE A 101 -2.48 -13.68 1.37
CA PHE A 101 -2.26 -13.74 2.81
C PHE A 101 -1.94 -15.17 3.26
N LYS A 102 -1.44 -15.31 4.48
CA LYS A 102 -1.29 -16.60 5.14
C LYS A 102 -2.65 -17.15 5.53
N THR A 103 -2.85 -18.44 5.29
CA THR A 103 -4.12 -19.16 5.52
C THR A 103 -4.58 -19.08 6.98
N THR A 104 -3.64 -19.09 7.93
CA THR A 104 -3.91 -19.04 9.38
C THR A 104 -4.55 -17.74 9.84
N ASP A 105 -4.24 -16.64 9.15
CA ASP A 105 -4.55 -15.29 9.63
C ASP A 105 -5.87 -14.80 9.00
N ILE A 106 -6.14 -15.20 7.75
CA ILE A 106 -7.28 -14.70 7.00
C ILE A 106 -8.59 -15.41 7.33
N HIS A 107 -8.55 -16.67 7.76
CA HIS A 107 -9.76 -17.44 8.10
C HIS A 107 -10.53 -16.83 9.29
N ALA A 108 -9.86 -16.02 10.13
CA ALA A 108 -10.48 -15.30 11.22
C ALA A 108 -11.22 -14.01 10.80
N MET A 109 -11.08 -13.60 9.53
CA MET A 109 -11.46 -12.26 9.05
C MET A 109 -12.46 -12.27 7.91
N GLU A 110 -12.96 -13.44 7.54
CA GLU A 110 -13.96 -13.57 6.49
C GLU A 110 -15.20 -12.71 6.83
N HIS A 111 -15.70 -11.94 5.85
CA HIS A 111 -16.81 -10.99 5.99
C HIS A 111 -16.57 -9.78 6.91
N GLN A 112 -15.34 -9.53 7.37
CA GLN A 112 -15.04 -8.34 8.18
C GLN A 112 -14.61 -7.14 7.34
N THR A 113 -14.92 -5.96 7.88
CA THR A 113 -14.45 -4.66 7.37
C THR A 113 -13.36 -4.17 8.32
N VAL A 114 -12.17 -3.95 7.79
CA VAL A 114 -10.94 -3.70 8.56
C VAL A 114 -10.13 -2.59 7.92
N ASP A 115 -9.34 -1.89 8.70
CA ASP A 115 -8.49 -0.82 8.17
C ASP A 115 -7.22 -1.41 7.56
N PHE A 116 -6.75 -0.84 6.45
CA PHE A 116 -5.52 -1.25 5.80
C PHE A 116 -4.55 -0.09 5.61
N ARG A 117 -3.27 -0.45 5.49
CA ARG A 117 -2.17 0.46 5.21
C ARG A 117 -1.18 -0.18 4.23
N ILE A 118 -0.83 0.56 3.19
CA ILE A 118 0.16 0.22 2.15
C ILE A 118 1.23 1.30 2.16
#